data_AF-A0A4U0YV77-F1
#
_entry.id   AF-A0A4U0YV77-F1
#
_cell.length_a   1.000
_cell.length_b   1.000
_cell.length_c   1.000
_cell.angle_alpha   90.00
_cell.angle_beta   90.00
_cell.angle_gamma   90.00
#
_symmetry.space_group_name_H-M   'P 1'
#
loop_
_entity.id
_entity.type
_entity.pdbx_description
1 polymer ?
#
loop_
_entity_poly.entity_id
_entity_poly.type
_entity_poly.pdbx_seq_one_letter_code
_entity_poly.pdbx_strand_id
1 'polypeptide(L)' 'VAAERRERAERMARVRAVAEARNPTQRDADRRLFLRQLDGDLEREDFARHGWTSALNARAIFAFWEDLEPGIFDRVE' A
#
# COMPACT_ATOMS: atom_id res chain seq x y z
N VAL A 1 -4.31 -9.75 18.41
CA VAL A 1 -5.60 -9.18 17.93
C VAL A 1 -5.67 -7.66 17.99
N ALA A 2 -5.71 -6.99 19.16
CA ALA A 2 -5.80 -5.53 19.20
C ALA A 2 -4.51 -4.83 18.75
N ALA A 3 -3.36 -5.31 19.21
CA ALA A 3 -2.03 -4.82 18.81
C ALA A 3 -1.81 -4.97 17.29
N GLU A 4 -2.03 -6.17 16.73
CA GLU A 4 -1.89 -6.41 15.28
C GLU A 4 -2.82 -5.54 14.43
N ARG A 5 -4.04 -5.24 14.91
CA ARG A 5 -4.96 -4.32 14.23
C ARG A 5 -4.44 -2.89 14.25
N ARG A 6 -3.83 -2.46 15.36
CA ARG A 6 -3.21 -1.14 15.51
C ARG A 6 -1.99 -1.00 14.59
N GLU A 7 -1.07 -1.95 14.63
CA GLU A 7 0.12 -1.97 13.76
C GLU A 7 -0.29 -1.89 12.28
N ARG A 8 -1.27 -2.72 11.87
CA ARG A 8 -1.79 -2.68 10.49
C ARG A 8 -2.37 -1.32 10.13
N ALA A 9 -3.09 -0.68 11.04
CA ALA A 9 -3.66 0.64 10.82
C ALA A 9 -2.58 1.72 10.66
N GLU A 10 -1.50 1.63 11.44
CA GLU A 10 -0.37 2.55 11.37
C GLU A 10 0.45 2.36 10.09
N ARG A 11 0.70 1.11 9.66
CA ARG A 11 1.32 0.83 8.36
C ARG A 11 0.48 1.39 7.21
N MET A 12 -0.84 1.23 7.28
CA MET A 12 -1.76 1.83 6.31
C MET A 12 -1.72 3.36 6.33
N ALA A 13 -1.58 3.99 7.50
CA ALA A 13 -1.40 5.43 7.61
C ALA A 13 -0.07 5.88 6.97
N ARG A 14 1.01 5.11 7.19
CA ARG A 14 2.31 5.38 6.59
C ARG A 14 2.27 5.29 5.07
N VAL A 15 1.64 4.26 4.51
CA VAL A 15 1.42 4.12 3.06
C VAL A 15 0.70 5.35 2.50
N ARG A 16 -0.40 5.79 3.14
CA ARG A 16 -1.13 6.99 2.69
C ARG A 16 -0.25 8.23 2.68
N ALA A 17 0.49 8.47 3.75
CA ALA A 17 1.36 9.64 3.87
C ALA A 17 2.45 9.65 2.78
N VAL A 18 3.07 8.49 2.49
CA VAL A 18 4.09 8.40 1.45
C VAL A 18 3.49 8.57 0.06
N ALA A 19 2.37 7.90 -0.22
CA ALA A 19 1.67 8.04 -1.50
C ALA A 19 1.17 9.49 -1.74
N GLU A 20 0.80 10.22 -0.69
CA GLU A 20 0.40 11.63 -0.77
C GLU A 20 1.58 12.57 -1.02
N ALA A 21 2.75 12.26 -0.49
CA ALA A 21 3.98 13.04 -0.70
C ALA A 21 4.57 12.88 -2.12
N ARG A 22 4.23 11.80 -2.83
CA ARG A 22 4.65 11.57 -4.23
C ARG A 22 4.00 12.59 -5.18
N ASN A 23 4.76 13.06 -6.17
CA ASN A 23 4.21 13.94 -7.20
C ASN A 23 3.20 13.20 -8.12
N PRO A 24 2.36 13.90 -8.90
CA PRO A 24 1.33 13.26 -9.72
C PRO A 24 1.84 12.16 -10.66
N THR A 25 3.00 12.37 -11.28
CA THR A 25 3.61 11.39 -12.20
C THR A 25 4.11 10.16 -11.45
N GLN A 26 4.77 10.35 -10.30
CA GLN A 26 5.21 9.24 -9.45
C GLN A 26 4.03 8.43 -8.94
N ARG A 27 2.96 9.09 -8.47
CA ARG A 27 1.75 8.41 -8.02
C ARG A 27 1.10 7.55 -9.10
N ASP A 28 1.03 8.04 -10.34
CA ASP A 28 0.50 7.25 -11.46
C ASP A 28 1.41 6.06 -11.78
N ALA A 29 2.73 6.28 -11.78
CA ALA A 29 3.71 5.22 -11.98
C ALA A 29 3.61 4.12 -10.91
N ASP A 30 3.58 4.50 -9.62
CA ASP A 30 3.45 3.58 -8.49
C ASP A 30 2.14 2.78 -8.58
N ARG A 31 1.02 3.45 -8.91
CA ARG A 31 -0.29 2.80 -9.07
C ARG A 31 -0.28 1.78 -10.19
N ARG A 32 0.30 2.12 -11.35
CA ARG A 32 0.40 1.21 -12.49
C ARG A 32 1.33 0.04 -12.21
N LEU A 33 2.45 0.29 -11.53
CA LEU A 33 3.40 -0.75 -11.14
C LEU A 33 2.74 -1.74 -10.19
N PHE A 34 2.05 -1.25 -9.16
CA PHE A 34 1.31 -2.11 -8.23
C PHE A 34 0.24 -2.94 -8.95
N LEU A 35 -0.58 -2.32 -9.80
CA LEU A 35 -1.59 -3.02 -10.60
C LEU A 35 -1.00 -4.12 -11.50
N ARG A 36 0.26 -3.99 -11.95
CA ARG A 36 0.91 -5.03 -12.75
C ARG A 36 1.36 -6.23 -11.92
N GLN A 37 1.59 -6.05 -10.61
CA GLN A 37 1.99 -7.13 -9.70
C GLN A 37 0.81 -7.97 -9.18
N LEU A 38 -0.43 -7.51 -9.34
CA LEU A 38 -1.61 -8.27 -8.93
C LEU A 38 -1.99 -9.27 -10.02
N ASP A 39 -2.06 -10.57 -9.72
CA ASP A 39 -2.48 -11.57 -10.73
C ASP A 39 -4.01 -11.75 -10.79
N GLY A 40 -4.71 -11.54 -9.67
CA GLY A 40 -6.15 -11.80 -9.57
C GLY A 40 -7.03 -10.62 -9.94
N ASP A 41 -8.14 -10.91 -10.62
CA ASP A 41 -9.14 -9.91 -11.02
C ASP A 41 -9.84 -9.27 -9.83
N LEU A 42 -10.07 -10.04 -8.75
CA LEU A 42 -10.69 -9.54 -7.53
C LEU A 42 -9.82 -8.49 -6.84
N GLU A 43 -8.53 -8.78 -6.70
CA GLU A 43 -7.52 -7.90 -6.13
C GLU A 43 -7.39 -6.61 -6.94
N ARG A 44 -7.34 -6.73 -8.28
CA ARG A 44 -7.31 -5.60 -9.21
C ARG A 44 -8.55 -4.72 -9.08
N GLU A 45 -9.74 -5.32 -9.04
CA GLU A 45 -11.01 -4.58 -8.93
C GLU A 45 -11.16 -3.89 -7.57
N ASP A 46 -10.73 -4.56 -6.49
CA ASP A 46 -10.71 -3.98 -5.15
C ASP A 46 -9.73 -2.79 -5.07
N PHE A 47 -8.52 -2.94 -5.60
CA PHE A 47 -7.55 -1.83 -5.64
C PHE A 47 -7.99 -0.69 -6.57
N ALA A 48 -8.70 -0.99 -7.66
CA ALA A 48 -9.25 0.05 -8.53
C ALA A 48 -10.25 0.95 -7.77
N ARG A 49 -11.07 0.35 -6.89
CA ARG A 49 -12.08 1.04 -6.06
C ARG A 49 -11.49 1.74 -4.85
N HIS A 50 -10.60 1.09 -4.11
CA HIS A 50 -10.11 1.57 -2.81
C HIS A 50 -8.69 2.15 -2.84
N GLY A 51 -7.94 1.91 -3.91
CA GLY A 51 -6.53 2.33 -4.04
C GLY A 51 -5.68 1.84 -2.88
N TRP A 52 -4.77 2.70 -2.40
CA TRP A 52 -3.87 2.42 -1.28
C TRP A 52 -4.57 2.16 0.07
N THR A 53 -5.90 2.32 0.15
CA THR A 53 -6.69 2.00 1.34
C THR A 53 -7.31 0.60 1.31
N SER A 54 -7.07 -0.15 0.23
CA SER A 54 -7.56 -1.52 0.07
C SER A 54 -7.13 -2.42 1.23
N ALA A 55 -8.12 -2.91 1.97
CA ALA A 55 -7.89 -3.89 3.03
C ALA A 55 -7.57 -5.28 2.45
N LEU A 56 -8.18 -5.63 1.31
CA LEU A 56 -7.92 -6.90 0.62
C LEU A 56 -6.46 -7.00 0.20
N ASN A 57 -5.93 -5.94 -0.38
CA ASN A 57 -4.56 -5.89 -0.91
C ASN A 57 -3.51 -5.49 0.13
N ALA A 58 -3.86 -5.35 1.41
CA ALA A 58 -2.98 -4.76 2.42
C ALA A 58 -1.58 -5.39 2.50
N ARG A 59 -1.51 -6.71 2.43
CA ARG A 59 -0.22 -7.43 2.46
C ARG A 59 0.62 -7.13 1.22
N ALA A 60 0.01 -7.14 0.05
CA ALA A 60 0.67 -6.81 -1.21
C ALA A 60 1.12 -5.34 -1.23
N ILE A 61 0.27 -4.43 -0.74
CA ILE A 61 0.60 -3.00 -0.61
C ILE A 61 1.82 -2.81 0.28
N PHE A 62 1.88 -3.45 1.44
CA PHE A 62 3.04 -3.33 2.33
C PHE A 62 4.30 -3.89 1.68
N ALA A 63 4.23 -5.07 1.07
CA ALA A 63 5.37 -5.66 0.37
C ALA A 63 5.88 -4.76 -0.77
N PHE A 64 4.96 -4.17 -1.54
CA PHE A 64 5.29 -3.24 -2.62
C PHE A 64 6.04 -2.00 -2.12
N TRP A 65 5.55 -1.36 -1.06
CA TRP A 65 6.18 -0.16 -0.53
C TRP A 65 7.52 -0.44 0.15
N GLU A 66 7.67 -1.61 0.80
CA GLU A 66 8.93 -2.06 1.37
C GLU A 66 9.98 -2.36 0.29
N ASP A 67 9.57 -2.90 -0.86
CA ASP A 67 10.46 -3.13 -2.00
C ASP A 67 10.92 -1.81 -2.66
N LEU A 68 10.02 -0.82 -2.76
CA LEU A 68 10.35 0.50 -3.29
C LEU A 68 11.19 1.34 -2.33
N GLU A 69 10.93 1.26 -1.03
CA GLU A 69 11.59 2.04 0.02
C GLU A 69 11.83 1.14 1.23
N PRO A 70 12.96 0.40 1.26
CA PRO A 70 13.30 -0.48 2.39
C PRO A 70 13.36 0.28 3.72
N GLY A 71 12.76 -0.28 4.76
CA GLY A 71 12.65 0.32 6.10
C GLY A 71 11.54 1.36 6.24
N ILE A 72 10.65 1.50 5.25
CA ILE A 72 9.53 2.46 5.27
C ILE A 72 8.59 2.26 6.48
N PHE A 73 8.53 1.04 7.03
CA PHE A 73 7.71 0.68 8.19
C PHE A 73 8.50 0.49 9.50
N ASP A 74 9.82 0.67 9.54
CA ASP A 74 10.64 0.39 10.74
C ASP A 74 10.27 1.24 11.96
N ARG A 75 9.58 2.36 11.75
CA ARG A 75 9.12 3.28 12.83
C ARG A 75 7.65 3.10 13.20
N VAL A 76 7.01 2.04 12.70
CA VAL A 76 5.61 1.71 13.00
C VAL A 76 5.59 0.64 14.09
N GLU A 77 5.15 0.99 15.30
CA GLU A 77 5.16 0.15 16.53
C GLU A 77 3.76 -0.25 17.04
#